data_AF-A0A4Y9ZH56-F1
#
_entry.id   AF-A0A4Y9ZH56-F1
#
_cell.length_a   1.000
_cell.length_b   1.000
_cell.length_c   1.000
_cell.angle_alpha   90.00
_cell.angle_beta   90.00
_cell.angle_gamma   90.00
#
_symmetry.space_group_name_H-M   'P 1'
#
loop_
_entity.id
_entity.type
_entity.pdbx_description
1 polymer ?
#
loop_
_entity_poly.entity_id
_entity_poly.type
_entity_poly.pdbx_seq_one_letter_code
_entity_poly.pdbx_strand_id
1 'polypeptide(L)'
;MVAIFYDVVLDSRYSPLLRGGFGGFNFYHNWIVISHVCQIWRKIAIATPRLWEGISLINQDVTAVMLQRSGTSPILIDYNAWSDAEPPVSTLATALSHANRAIEIDLTMPPRGLQNLLDEYLTKPMPFLRELTIRISDEPADVTPCFLPPGCLEAAVVFP
;
A
#
# COMPACT_ATOMS: atom_id res chain seq x y z
N MET A 1 -10.64 -9.90 28.23
CA MET A 1 -10.65 -10.42 26.83
C MET A 1 -10.70 -9.32 25.77
N VAL A 2 -11.43 -8.21 25.98
CA VAL A 2 -11.41 -7.03 25.07
C VAL A 2 -10.02 -6.36 25.00
N ALA A 3 -9.23 -6.42 26.07
CA ALA A 3 -7.91 -5.80 26.16
C ALA A 3 -6.90 -6.28 25.10
N ILE A 4 -6.83 -7.60 24.82
CA ILE A 4 -5.87 -8.16 23.84
C ILE A 4 -6.19 -7.66 22.42
N PHE A 5 -7.48 -7.52 22.09
CA PHE A 5 -7.89 -6.99 20.80
C PHE A 5 -7.57 -5.50 20.66
N TYR A 6 -7.72 -4.72 21.74
CA TYR A 6 -7.30 -3.33 21.74
C TYR A 6 -5.77 -3.19 21.65
N ASP A 7 -5.01 -4.03 22.35
CA ASP A 7 -3.54 -4.00 22.28
C ASP A 7 -3.03 -4.39 20.88
N VAL A 8 -3.63 -5.38 20.22
CA VAL A 8 -3.29 -5.72 18.81
C VAL A 8 -3.68 -4.59 17.85
N VAL A 9 -4.83 -3.95 18.05
CA VAL A 9 -5.27 -2.78 17.26
C VAL A 9 -4.34 -1.59 17.50
N LEU A 10 -3.93 -1.34 18.74
CA LEU A 10 -3.03 -0.25 19.10
C LEU A 10 -1.62 -0.53 18.58
N ASP A 11 -1.08 -1.73 18.74
CA ASP A 11 0.26 -2.09 18.28
C ASP A 11 0.37 -2.03 16.74
N SER A 12 -0.70 -2.43 16.03
CA SER A 12 -0.80 -2.24 14.57
C SER A 12 -0.83 -0.77 14.13
N ARG A 13 -1.32 0.15 14.97
CA ARG A 13 -1.33 1.61 14.71
C ARG A 13 -0.05 2.31 15.17
N TYR A 14 0.60 1.82 16.22
CA TYR A 14 1.66 2.54 16.93
C TYR A 14 3.06 2.00 16.72
N SER A 15 3.26 0.92 15.95
CA SER A 15 4.60 0.44 15.60
C SER A 15 5.24 1.32 14.51
N PRO A 16 6.06 2.34 14.85
CA PRO A 16 6.70 3.22 13.86
C PRO A 16 7.91 2.52 13.24
N LEU A 17 8.38 1.43 13.87
CA LEU A 17 9.53 0.62 13.45
C LEU A 17 9.24 -0.26 12.23
N LEU A 18 7.99 -0.34 11.78
CA LEU A 18 7.61 -0.99 10.52
C LEU A 18 7.19 0.01 9.43
N ARG A 19 7.05 1.32 9.74
CA ARG A 19 6.76 2.39 8.76
C ARG A 19 7.96 2.67 7.82
N GLY A 20 9.08 1.97 8.00
CA GLY A 20 10.33 2.07 7.24
C GLY A 20 10.75 0.76 6.56
N GLY A 21 9.81 -0.08 6.12
CA GLY A 21 10.12 -1.29 5.37
C GLY A 21 10.69 -0.96 3.98
N PHE A 22 11.92 -1.37 3.73
CA PHE A 22 12.43 -1.59 2.37
C PHE A 22 11.54 -2.65 1.69
N GLY A 23 10.51 -2.25 0.95
CA GLY A 23 9.82 -3.16 0.03
C GLY A 23 8.29 -3.11 0.05
N GLY A 24 7.67 -2.14 -0.64
CA GLY A 24 6.41 -2.31 -1.38
C GLY A 24 5.08 -2.67 -0.68
N PHE A 25 5.01 -3.12 0.57
CA PHE A 25 3.74 -3.63 1.14
C PHE A 25 3.56 -3.25 2.61
N ASN A 26 3.29 -1.97 2.89
CA ASN A 26 3.26 -1.39 4.24
C ASN A 26 1.91 -1.51 4.97
N PHE A 27 1.27 -2.67 4.96
CA PHE A 27 0.38 -3.06 6.06
C PHE A 27 0.56 -4.54 6.34
N TYR A 28 1.43 -4.87 7.29
CA TYR A 28 1.43 -6.21 7.86
C TYR A 28 0.14 -6.36 8.67
N HIS A 29 -0.89 -6.97 8.07
CA HIS A 29 -2.16 -7.32 8.74
C HIS A 29 -1.94 -8.44 9.77
N ASN A 30 -1.04 -8.22 10.74
CA ASN A 30 -0.66 -9.17 11.79
C ASN A 30 -1.89 -9.66 12.58
N TRP A 31 -2.95 -8.87 12.63
CA TRP A 31 -4.21 -9.26 13.25
C TRP A 31 -4.92 -10.40 12.51
N ILE A 32 -4.65 -10.69 11.22
CA ILE A 32 -5.25 -11.83 10.51
C ILE A 32 -4.93 -13.14 11.25
N VAL A 33 -3.75 -13.25 11.84
CA VAL A 33 -3.32 -14.42 12.63
C VAL A 33 -4.31 -14.72 13.76
N ILE A 34 -4.89 -13.68 14.38
CA ILE A 34 -5.85 -13.85 15.48
C ILE A 34 -7.15 -14.52 14.98
N SER A 35 -7.50 -14.36 13.70
CA SER A 35 -8.68 -15.01 13.11
C SER A 35 -8.49 -16.51 12.86
N HIS A 36 -7.27 -17.04 13.00
CA HIS A 36 -6.96 -18.45 12.84
C HIS A 36 -6.87 -19.23 14.17
N VAL A 37 -6.85 -18.55 15.32
CA VAL A 37 -6.72 -19.18 16.65
C VAL A 37 -7.91 -20.09 16.97
N CYS A 38 -9.13 -19.56 16.90
CA CYS A 38 -10.37 -20.34 17.09
C CYS A 38 -11.56 -19.67 16.41
N GLN A 39 -12.70 -20.39 16.32
CA GLN A 39 -13.90 -19.87 15.67
C GLN A 39 -14.47 -18.60 16.33
N ILE A 40 -14.34 -18.47 17.65
CA ILE A 40 -14.81 -17.28 18.39
C ILE A 40 -13.98 -16.06 17.99
N TRP A 41 -12.65 -16.20 17.93
CA TRP A 41 -11.76 -15.11 17.57
C TRP A 41 -11.95 -14.68 16.11
N ARG A 42 -12.19 -15.63 15.22
CA ARG A 42 -12.60 -15.33 13.84
C ARG A 42 -13.87 -14.48 13.79
N LYS A 43 -14.91 -14.87 14.52
CA LYS A 43 -16.18 -14.11 14.57
C LYS A 43 -15.95 -12.69 15.09
N ILE A 44 -15.18 -12.53 16.17
CA ILE A 44 -14.87 -11.21 16.74
C ILE A 44 -14.03 -10.37 15.75
N ALA A 45 -12.99 -10.95 15.14
CA ALA A 45 -12.12 -10.23 14.22
C ALA A 45 -12.88 -9.76 12.97
N ILE A 46 -13.75 -10.59 12.41
CA ILE A 46 -14.61 -10.21 11.27
C ILE A 46 -15.64 -9.15 11.68
N ALA A 47 -16.19 -9.24 12.89
CA ALA A 47 -17.18 -8.30 13.40
C ALA A 47 -16.58 -6.98 13.94
N THR A 48 -15.26 -6.80 13.90
CA THR A 48 -14.58 -5.60 14.41
C THR A 48 -14.00 -4.79 13.24
N PRO A 49 -14.73 -3.77 12.72
CA PRO A 49 -14.32 -3.03 11.53
C PRO A 49 -12.95 -2.34 11.67
N ARG A 50 -12.58 -1.95 12.90
CA ARG A 50 -11.31 -1.30 13.20
C ARG A 50 -10.06 -2.10 12.89
N LEU A 51 -10.19 -3.43 12.77
CA LEU A 51 -9.08 -4.29 12.34
C LEU A 51 -8.83 -4.19 10.84
N TRP A 52 -9.84 -3.77 10.07
CA TRP A 52 -9.83 -3.75 8.62
C TRP A 52 -9.56 -2.35 8.05
N GLU A 53 -9.08 -1.40 8.86
CA GLU A 53 -8.87 -0.01 8.45
C GLU A 53 -7.71 0.16 7.46
N GLY A 54 -6.62 -0.60 7.63
CA GLY A 54 -5.51 -0.64 6.67
C GLY A 54 -5.91 -1.44 5.45
N ILE A 55 -6.04 -0.78 4.30
CA ILE A 55 -6.50 -1.44 3.07
C ILE A 55 -5.30 -1.98 2.30
N SER A 56 -5.23 -3.30 2.14
CA SER A 56 -4.26 -3.93 1.25
C SER A 56 -4.70 -3.76 -0.20
N LEU A 57 -3.80 -3.29 -1.07
CA LEU A 57 -4.05 -3.06 -2.49
C LEU A 57 -3.43 -4.13 -3.40
N ILE A 58 -2.95 -5.25 -2.81
CA ILE A 58 -2.25 -6.33 -3.51
C ILE A 58 -3.16 -7.05 -4.51
N ASN A 59 -4.43 -7.23 -4.17
CA ASN A 59 -5.39 -7.98 -4.96
C ASN A 59 -6.80 -7.38 -4.80
N GLN A 60 -7.56 -7.33 -5.89
CA GLN A 60 -8.89 -6.72 -5.93
C GLN A 60 -9.91 -7.41 -5.01
N ASP A 61 -9.93 -8.74 -4.95
CA ASP A 61 -10.83 -9.49 -4.06
C ASP A 61 -10.50 -9.22 -2.60
N VAL A 62 -9.21 -9.20 -2.26
CA VAL A 62 -8.74 -8.89 -0.89
C VAL A 62 -9.12 -7.45 -0.53
N THR A 63 -8.86 -6.51 -1.43
CA THR A 63 -9.22 -5.10 -1.27
C THR A 63 -10.71 -4.95 -1.00
N ALA A 64 -11.55 -5.59 -1.82
CA ALA A 64 -13.01 -5.54 -1.68
C ALA A 64 -13.48 -6.12 -0.34
N VAL A 65 -12.92 -7.27 0.08
CA VAL A 65 -13.24 -7.87 1.38
C VAL A 65 -12.83 -6.97 2.54
N MET A 66 -11.65 -6.34 2.48
CA MET A 66 -11.20 -5.41 3.51
C MET A 66 -12.09 -4.15 3.58
N LEU A 67 -12.42 -3.58 2.42
CA LEU A 67 -13.35 -2.45 2.35
C LEU A 67 -14.73 -2.81 2.89
N GLN A 68 -15.26 -3.98 2.54
CA GLN A 68 -16.54 -4.47 3.05
C GLN A 68 -16.52 -4.62 4.58
N ARG A 69 -15.45 -5.21 5.13
CA ARG A 69 -15.34 -5.49 6.57
C ARG A 69 -15.02 -4.24 7.40
N SER A 70 -14.33 -3.26 6.81
CA SER A 70 -14.12 -1.96 7.44
C SER A 70 -15.42 -1.16 7.58
N GLY A 71 -16.47 -1.48 6.81
CA GLY A 71 -17.81 -0.92 6.98
C GLY A 71 -17.85 0.60 6.81
N THR A 72 -18.07 1.32 7.91
CA THR A 72 -18.01 2.79 7.99
C THR A 72 -16.81 3.30 8.80
N SER A 73 -15.94 2.40 9.26
CA SER A 73 -14.73 2.76 10.01
C SER A 73 -13.82 3.61 9.12
N PRO A 74 -13.06 4.54 9.70
CA PRO A 74 -12.11 5.29 8.91
C PRO A 74 -11.02 4.38 8.32
N ILE A 75 -10.52 4.69 7.12
CA ILE A 75 -9.56 3.83 6.40
C ILE A 75 -8.20 4.50 6.20
N LEU A 76 -7.18 3.66 6.06
CA LEU A 76 -5.80 4.03 5.74
C LEU A 76 -5.47 3.43 4.37
N ILE A 77 -5.04 4.28 3.45
CA ILE A 77 -4.66 3.88 2.09
C ILE A 77 -3.17 4.13 1.97
N ASP A 78 -2.39 3.06 1.83
CA ASP A 78 -0.96 3.11 1.53
C ASP A 78 -0.77 2.37 0.21
N TYR A 79 -0.20 3.08 -0.74
CA TYR A 79 0.08 2.56 -2.05
C TYR A 79 1.51 2.90 -2.43
N ASN A 80 2.30 1.87 -2.73
CA ASN A 80 3.67 2.04 -3.15
C ASN A 80 3.94 1.23 -4.40
N ALA A 81 4.06 1.92 -5.53
CA ALA A 81 4.48 1.37 -6.81
C ALA A 81 5.80 2.00 -7.23
N TRP A 82 6.80 1.16 -7.46
CA TRP A 82 8.12 1.57 -7.95
C TRP A 82 8.36 1.26 -9.42
N SER A 83 7.39 0.64 -10.10
CA SER A 83 7.48 0.29 -11.52
C SER A 83 6.10 0.32 -12.17
N ASP A 84 6.03 0.78 -13.42
CA ASP A 84 4.84 0.71 -14.28
C ASP A 84 4.45 -0.74 -14.66
N ALA A 85 5.30 -1.73 -14.38
CA ALA A 85 5.09 -3.14 -14.75
C ALA A 85 4.12 -3.90 -13.83
N GLU A 86 3.87 -3.40 -12.62
CA GLU A 86 2.89 -3.96 -11.68
C GLU A 86 1.53 -3.30 -11.96
N PRO A 87 0.37 -3.99 -11.98
CA PRO A 87 -0.92 -3.40 -12.28
C PRO A 87 -1.75 -3.12 -11.01
N PRO A 88 -1.84 -1.86 -10.52
CA PRO A 88 -2.51 -1.62 -9.24
C PRO A 88 -3.52 -0.46 -9.33
N VAL A 89 -3.74 0.09 -10.52
CA VAL A 89 -4.65 1.23 -10.72
C VAL A 89 -6.09 0.84 -10.35
N SER A 90 -6.51 -0.41 -10.61
CA SER A 90 -7.87 -0.85 -10.30
C SER A 90 -8.13 -1.04 -8.80
N THR A 91 -7.17 -1.59 -8.05
CA THR A 91 -7.30 -1.76 -6.60
C THR A 91 -7.23 -0.42 -5.89
N LEU A 92 -6.31 0.46 -6.32
CA LEU A 92 -6.19 1.81 -5.80
C LEU A 92 -7.44 2.65 -6.08
N ALA A 93 -7.98 2.63 -7.30
CA ALA A 93 -9.23 3.31 -7.65
C ALA A 93 -10.39 2.83 -6.76
N THR A 94 -10.47 1.52 -6.52
CA THR A 94 -11.48 0.92 -5.63
C THR A 94 -11.34 1.47 -4.20
N ALA A 95 -10.12 1.54 -3.66
CA ALA A 95 -9.89 2.10 -2.31
C ALA A 95 -10.18 3.60 -2.24
N LEU A 96 -9.74 4.37 -3.23
CA LEU A 96 -9.94 5.82 -3.31
C LEU A 96 -11.41 6.20 -3.53
N SER A 97 -12.25 5.31 -4.08
CA SER A 97 -13.70 5.52 -4.12
C SER A 97 -14.32 5.69 -2.71
N HIS A 98 -13.63 5.22 -1.67
CA HIS A 98 -13.98 5.39 -0.26
C HIS A 98 -13.15 6.46 0.47
N ALA A 99 -12.46 7.36 -0.27
CA ALA A 99 -11.62 8.41 0.31
C ALA A 99 -12.38 9.38 1.24
N ASN A 100 -13.70 9.46 1.13
CA ASN A 100 -14.56 10.27 2.01
C ASN A 100 -14.44 9.90 3.51
N ARG A 101 -14.00 8.68 3.81
CA ARG A 101 -13.72 8.21 5.18
C ARG A 101 -12.25 7.88 5.41
N ALA A 102 -11.36 8.29 4.51
CA ALA A 102 -9.93 8.10 4.70
C ALA A 102 -9.39 9.04 5.79
N ILE A 103 -8.48 8.53 6.62
CA ILE A 103 -7.72 9.33 7.60
C ILE A 103 -6.32 9.62 7.06
N GLU A 104 -5.68 8.63 6.45
CA GLU A 104 -4.33 8.77 5.89
C GLU A 104 -4.32 8.19 4.49
N ILE A 105 -3.71 8.93 3.57
CA ILE A 105 -3.47 8.52 2.20
C ILE A 105 -1.97 8.75 1.94
N ASP A 106 -1.21 7.68 1.74
CA ASP A 106 0.18 7.72 1.30
C ASP A 106 0.27 7.06 -0.08
N LEU A 107 0.67 7.84 -1.08
CA LEU A 107 0.78 7.40 -2.47
C LEU A 107 2.21 7.62 -2.94
N THR A 108 2.90 6.54 -3.24
CA THR A 108 4.18 6.55 -3.95
C THR A 108 3.99 5.91 -5.32
N MET A 109 4.08 6.68 -6.41
CA MET A 109 3.85 6.16 -7.75
C MET A 109 4.48 6.99 -8.88
N PRO A 110 4.58 6.45 -10.10
CA PRO A 110 5.02 7.19 -11.28
C PRO A 110 4.04 8.31 -11.68
N PRO A 111 4.53 9.40 -12.29
CA PRO A 111 3.73 10.60 -12.55
C PRO A 111 2.58 10.39 -13.55
N ARG A 112 2.67 9.39 -14.45
CA ARG A 112 1.65 9.13 -15.48
C ARG A 112 0.29 8.72 -14.90
N GLY A 113 0.28 7.92 -13.83
CA GLY A 113 -0.95 7.46 -13.18
C GLY A 113 -1.54 8.46 -12.19
N LEU A 114 -0.71 9.37 -11.68
CA LEU A 114 -1.06 10.26 -10.57
C LEU A 114 -2.10 11.33 -10.96
N GLN A 115 -1.97 11.96 -12.14
CA GLN A 115 -2.85 13.07 -12.52
C GLN A 115 -4.32 12.64 -12.63
N ASN A 116 -4.58 11.53 -13.32
CA ASN A 116 -5.95 11.02 -13.48
C ASN A 116 -6.59 10.67 -12.11
N LEU A 117 -5.81 10.13 -11.19
CA LEU A 117 -6.27 9.79 -9.84
C LEU A 117 -6.59 11.04 -8.99
N LEU A 118 -5.76 12.08 -9.11
CA LEU A 118 -5.97 13.35 -8.42
C LEU A 118 -7.31 13.98 -8.83
N ASP A 119 -7.56 14.07 -10.13
CA ASP A 119 -8.75 14.73 -10.68
C ASP A 119 -10.04 13.96 -10.34
N GLU A 120 -10.01 12.64 -10.39
CA GLU A 120 -11.22 11.81 -10.23
C GLU A 120 -11.60 11.56 -8.76
N TYR A 121 -10.61 11.37 -7.87
CA TYR A 121 -10.86 10.89 -6.51
C TYR A 121 -10.52 11.93 -5.43
N LEU A 122 -9.45 12.69 -5.61
CA LEU A 122 -8.95 13.62 -4.59
C LEU A 122 -9.60 15.01 -4.67
N THR A 123 -10.49 15.23 -5.64
CA THR A 123 -11.34 16.43 -5.73
C THR A 123 -12.58 16.37 -4.81
N LYS A 124 -12.90 15.19 -4.26
CA LYS A 124 -14.04 14.99 -3.36
C LYS A 124 -13.70 15.45 -1.94
N PRO A 125 -14.68 15.93 -1.15
CA PRO A 125 -14.45 16.30 0.23
C PRO A 125 -14.05 15.08 1.07
N MET A 126 -12.89 15.18 1.75
CA MET A 126 -12.35 14.15 2.64
C MET A 126 -12.35 14.68 4.09
N PRO A 127 -13.50 14.68 4.78
CA PRO A 127 -13.70 15.38 6.05
C PRO A 127 -12.87 14.82 7.22
N PHE A 128 -12.35 13.60 7.11
CA PHE A 128 -11.60 12.93 8.18
C PHE A 128 -10.09 12.81 7.90
N LEU A 129 -9.63 13.36 6.77
CA LEU A 129 -8.25 13.25 6.33
C LEU A 129 -7.34 14.05 7.27
N ARG A 130 -6.36 13.38 7.85
CA ARG A 130 -5.33 13.95 8.73
C ARG A 130 -4.00 14.10 8.02
N GLU A 131 -3.65 13.15 7.16
CA GLU A 131 -2.36 13.11 6.46
C GLU A 131 -2.58 12.71 4.99
N LEU A 132 -2.03 13.51 4.08
CA LEU A 132 -1.96 13.19 2.65
C LEU A 132 -0.51 13.33 2.21
N THR A 133 0.09 12.21 1.83
CA THR A 133 1.46 12.14 1.35
C THR A 133 1.44 11.65 -0.09
N ILE A 134 2.07 12.41 -0.98
CA ILE A 134 2.23 12.04 -2.39
C ILE A 134 3.71 12.11 -2.70
N ARG A 135 4.28 10.98 -3.11
CA ARG A 135 5.67 10.82 -3.51
C ARG A 135 5.69 10.36 -4.95
N ILE A 136 6.51 11.00 -5.76
CA ILE A 136 6.72 10.59 -7.14
C ILE A 136 7.89 9.61 -7.12
N SER A 137 7.64 8.36 -7.49
CA SER A 137 8.73 7.42 -7.75
C SER A 137 9.34 7.80 -9.09
N ASP A 138 10.59 8.24 -9.10
CA ASP A 138 11.34 8.39 -10.33
C ASP A 138 11.48 6.99 -10.95
N GLU A 139 11.07 6.79 -12.21
CA GLU A 139 11.52 5.59 -12.90
C GLU A 139 13.06 5.65 -12.91
N PRO A 140 13.78 4.59 -12.53
CA PRO A 140 15.19 4.54 -12.85
C PRO A 140 15.27 4.61 -14.36
N ALA A 141 15.58 5.81 -14.88
CA ALA A 141 15.76 6.09 -16.30
C ALA A 141 16.57 4.95 -16.88
N ASP A 142 15.95 4.18 -17.77
CA ASP A 142 16.54 3.06 -18.51
C ASP A 142 17.93 2.69 -17.97
N VAL A 143 17.99 1.81 -16.96
CA VAL A 143 19.17 0.97 -16.88
C VAL A 143 19.03 0.01 -18.06
N THR A 144 19.23 0.51 -19.28
CA THR A 144 19.85 -0.28 -20.32
C THR A 144 21.03 -0.93 -19.61
N PRO A 145 21.07 -2.27 -19.49
CA PRO A 145 22.35 -2.90 -19.22
C PRO A 145 23.27 -2.28 -20.26
N CYS A 146 24.34 -1.63 -19.83
CA CYS A 146 25.37 -1.18 -20.74
C CYS A 146 25.96 -2.45 -21.35
N PHE A 147 25.30 -2.98 -22.38
CA PHE A 147 25.87 -3.89 -23.33
C PHE A 147 26.94 -3.05 -23.99
N LEU A 148 28.15 -3.15 -23.44
CA LEU A 148 29.36 -2.69 -24.11
C LEU A 148 29.22 -3.14 -25.57
N PRO A 149 29.29 -2.23 -26.56
CA PRO A 149 29.22 -2.62 -27.95
C PRO A 149 30.28 -3.71 -28.22
N PRO A 150 30.00 -4.68 -29.11
CA PRO A 150 30.97 -5.70 -29.48
C PRO A 150 32.29 -5.01 -29.89
N GLY A 151 33.37 -5.26 -29.15
CA GLY A 151 34.69 -4.64 -29.37
C GLY A 151 35.30 -3.88 -28.18
N CYS A 152 34.56 -3.59 -27.10
CA CYS A 152 35.14 -2.87 -25.95
C CYS A 152 36.17 -3.65 -25.12
N LEU A 153 36.33 -4.96 -25.35
CA LEU A 153 37.39 -5.79 -24.75
C LEU A 153 38.46 -6.24 -25.76
N GLU A 154 38.40 -5.80 -27.01
CA GLU A 154 39.37 -6.22 -28.05
C GLU A 154 40.62 -5.34 -28.13
N ALA A 155 40.69 -4.24 -27.37
CA ALA A 155 41.86 -3.35 -27.33
C ALA A 155 42.84 -3.62 -26.17
N ALA A 156 42.71 -4.74 -25.46
CA ALA A 156 43.66 -5.15 -24.43
C ALA A 156 44.59 -6.25 -24.94
N VAL A 157 45.28 -6.01 -26.06
CA VAL A 157 46.51 -6.76 -26.39
C VAL A 157 47.52 -5.78 -26.98
N VAL A 158 48.78 -5.93 -26.54
CA VAL A 158 50.06 -5.38 -27.07
C VAL A 158 50.47 -4.04 -26.45
N PHE A 159 51.35 -3.93 -25.43
CA PHE A 159 52.78 -4.32 -25.23
C PHE A 159 53.51 -3.04 -24.71
N PRO A 160 54.76 -3.02 -24.17
CA PRO A 160 55.93 -3.88 -24.45
C PRO A 160 56.38 -4.80 -23.32
#